data_AF-A0A7W3XQX5-F1
#
_entry.id   AF-A0A7W3XQX5-F1
#
_cell.length_a   1.000
_cell.length_b   1.000
_cell.length_c   1.000
_cell.angle_alpha   90.00
_cell.angle_beta   90.00
_cell.angle_gamma   90.00
#
_symmetry.space_group_name_H-M   'P 1'
#
loop_
_entity.id
_entity.type
_entity.pdbx_description
1 polymer ?
#
loop_
_entity_poly.entity_id
_entity_poly.type
_entity_poly.pdbx_seq_one_letter_code
_entity_poly.pdbx_strand_id
1 'polypeptide(L)'
;MKTKLYMNGNILCLIIISLITNMSGSMILPLFAIYVEKFGISTFGMSVLFSLFYVGKFCGGSLTGRVYNKIGAKRLGLILLIAEIICMVSFPFAKDFIVLAILRVLQGLIAIGLSVFVRITVNNISTNENRGILNGYVSSSEGAGMILGPVVSGLIVTNFSLSIPFYFVAFIAFISLAAVSRMKLPHAIMISENTESSKGSILEKNKFNKQLFLYSTVHFLELSAYAIFLTYFSVYAKYKLGWSELDISLAFTVVGVSTFVSAPFVGKLSDVLKDRLLLCIAGLFFIMVEICFFLFFADKWIIYSGMLIGGIGGACYLDSFYSHIGDVIPIENRSAFMGNLVSLSELGSIISPIIAGILIEYFNIDAPFYYNLMLVGLAMLIQAFVRSKIRVRKIDDLNQGM
;
A
#
# COMPACT_ATOMS: atom_id res chain seq x y z
N MET A 1 -30.25 -13.42 5.16
CA MET A 1 -29.35 -14.33 5.91
C MET A 1 -28.03 -13.60 6.14
N LYS A 2 -27.85 -12.95 7.30
CA LYS A 2 -26.64 -12.19 7.67
C LYS A 2 -25.53 -13.18 8.06
N THR A 3 -24.96 -13.88 7.08
CA THR A 3 -23.80 -14.74 7.32
C THR A 3 -22.66 -13.84 7.78
N LYS A 4 -22.13 -14.07 8.99
CA LYS A 4 -20.97 -13.34 9.55
C LYS A 4 -19.85 -13.31 8.52
N LEU A 5 -19.71 -12.19 7.83
CA LEU A 5 -18.76 -11.99 6.73
C LEU A 5 -17.31 -12.28 7.17
N TYR A 6 -17.04 -12.11 8.47
CA TYR A 6 -15.76 -12.31 9.13
C TYR A 6 -15.41 -13.76 9.47
N MET A 7 -16.34 -14.71 9.30
CA MET A 7 -16.11 -16.13 9.53
C MET A 7 -15.77 -16.92 8.26
N ASN A 8 -15.63 -16.25 7.12
CA ASN A 8 -15.07 -16.89 5.94
C ASN A 8 -13.55 -17.01 6.13
N GLY A 9 -13.07 -18.22 6.42
CA GLY A 9 -11.64 -18.49 6.64
C GLY A 9 -10.75 -17.95 5.52
N ASN A 10 -11.26 -17.84 4.29
CA ASN A 10 -10.56 -17.23 3.16
C ASN A 10 -10.19 -15.75 3.43
N ILE A 11 -11.11 -14.96 3.99
CA ILE A 11 -10.90 -13.52 4.22
C ILE A 11 -9.87 -13.31 5.32
N LEU A 12 -9.95 -14.11 6.40
CA LEU A 12 -8.95 -14.10 7.46
C LEU A 12 -7.54 -14.41 6.93
N CYS A 13 -7.42 -15.38 6.00
CA CYS A 13 -6.13 -15.67 5.37
C CYS A 13 -5.59 -14.47 4.58
N LEU A 14 -6.44 -13.77 3.82
CA LEU A 14 -6.02 -12.59 3.04
C LEU A 14 -5.58 -11.43 3.95
N ILE A 15 -6.25 -11.23 5.08
CA ILE A 15 -5.88 -10.26 6.13
C ILE A 15 -4.50 -10.62 6.70
N ILE A 16 -4.28 -11.90 7.04
CA ILE A 16 -2.98 -12.36 7.57
C ILE A 16 -1.86 -12.16 6.54
N ILE A 17 -2.11 -12.47 5.26
CA ILE A 17 -1.13 -12.25 4.18
C ILE A 17 -0.77 -10.76 4.04
N SER A 18 -1.77 -9.89 4.10
CA SER A 18 -1.57 -8.44 4.02
C SER A 18 -0.77 -7.88 5.20
N LEU A 19 -1.03 -8.39 6.41
CA LEU A 19 -0.23 -8.11 7.61
C LEU A 19 1.23 -8.53 7.44
N ILE A 20 1.47 -9.79 7.01
CA ILE A 20 2.83 -10.31 6.81
C ILE A 20 3.58 -9.49 5.77
N THR A 21 2.90 -9.13 4.68
CA THR A 21 3.50 -8.36 3.57
C THR A 21 4.03 -7.01 4.06
N ASN A 22 3.23 -6.28 4.85
CA ASN A 22 3.65 -4.98 5.39
C ASN A 22 4.66 -5.12 6.53
N MET A 23 4.53 -6.16 7.35
CA MET A 23 5.49 -6.48 8.40
C MET A 23 6.87 -6.82 7.81
N SER A 24 6.94 -7.68 6.80
CA SER A 24 8.16 -8.06 6.08
C SER A 24 8.94 -6.84 5.57
N GLY A 25 8.24 -5.91 4.89
CA GLY A 25 8.84 -4.70 4.35
C GLY A 25 9.32 -3.70 5.42
N SER A 26 8.63 -3.62 6.55
CA SER A 26 8.93 -2.64 7.62
C SER A 26 9.91 -3.15 8.67
N MET A 27 9.98 -4.47 8.92
CA MET A 27 10.87 -5.11 9.90
C MET A 27 12.33 -4.77 9.70
N ILE A 28 12.72 -4.41 8.48
CA ILE A 28 14.10 -4.14 8.13
C ILE A 28 14.56 -2.73 8.50
N LEU A 29 13.64 -1.83 8.86
CA LEU A 29 13.98 -0.45 9.20
C LEU A 29 14.91 -0.35 10.42
N PRO A 30 14.67 -1.03 11.57
CA PRO A 30 15.63 -1.03 12.67
C PRO A 30 16.91 -1.81 12.35
N LEU A 31 16.80 -2.83 11.49
CA LEU A 31 17.94 -3.67 11.11
C LEU A 31 18.94 -2.89 10.26
N PHE A 32 18.51 -1.82 9.60
CA PHE A 32 19.37 -0.95 8.81
C PHE A 32 20.53 -0.35 9.61
N ALA A 33 20.29 0.15 10.82
CA ALA A 33 21.34 0.69 11.67
C ALA A 33 22.40 -0.39 12.00
N ILE A 34 21.93 -1.60 12.28
CA ILE A 34 22.81 -2.72 12.63
C ILE A 34 23.60 -3.22 11.41
N TYR A 35 23.02 -3.14 10.21
CA TYR A 35 23.72 -3.46 8.97
C TYR A 35 24.88 -2.48 8.69
N VAL A 36 24.72 -1.19 9.01
CA VAL A 36 25.81 -0.19 8.91
C VAL A 36 26.96 -0.57 9.84
N GLU A 37 26.70 -0.84 11.11
CA GLU A 37 27.72 -1.18 12.09
C GLU A 37 28.41 -2.52 11.79
N LYS A 38 27.64 -3.53 11.39
CA LYS A 38 28.14 -4.91 11.22
C LYS A 38 28.81 -5.15 9.86
N PHE A 39 28.36 -4.48 8.80
CA PHE A 39 28.86 -4.70 7.43
C PHE A 39 29.60 -3.49 6.85
N GLY A 40 29.74 -2.40 7.62
CA GLY A 40 30.42 -1.18 7.15
C GLY A 40 29.70 -0.50 5.98
N ILE A 41 28.40 -0.76 5.80
CA ILE A 41 27.62 -0.16 4.72
C ILE A 41 27.43 1.32 5.04
N SER A 42 27.78 2.20 4.11
CA SER A 42 27.57 3.64 4.30
C SER A 42 26.08 3.97 4.37
N THR A 43 25.73 5.11 4.97
CA THR A 43 24.35 5.64 5.00
C THR A 43 23.75 5.75 3.59
N PHE A 44 24.59 6.04 2.58
CA PHE A 44 24.19 6.02 1.17
C PHE A 44 23.79 4.61 0.69
N GLY A 45 24.57 3.59 1.04
CA GLY A 45 24.23 2.19 0.74
C GLY A 45 22.88 1.78 1.33
N MET A 46 22.51 2.30 2.49
CA MET A 46 21.21 2.04 3.12
C MET A 46 20.04 2.62 2.31
N SER A 47 20.18 3.86 1.84
CA SER A 47 19.21 4.50 0.95
C SER A 47 19.06 3.72 -0.37
N VAL A 48 20.16 3.19 -0.92
CA VAL A 48 20.12 2.33 -2.12
C VAL A 48 19.31 1.06 -1.85
N LEU A 49 19.52 0.37 -0.73
CA LEU A 49 18.75 -0.83 -0.37
C LEU A 49 17.25 -0.55 -0.19
N PHE A 50 16.90 0.62 0.36
CA PHE A 50 15.52 1.06 0.47
C PHE A 50 14.91 1.32 -0.91
N SER A 51 15.59 2.05 -1.79
CA SER A 51 15.12 2.33 -3.16
C SER A 51 14.98 1.05 -4.00
N LEU A 52 15.90 0.10 -3.87
CA LEU A 52 15.85 -1.17 -4.59
C LEU A 52 14.61 -2.01 -4.24
N PHE A 53 14.11 -1.90 -3.01
CA PHE A 53 12.83 -2.49 -2.63
C PHE A 53 11.68 -1.90 -3.47
N TYR A 54 11.61 -0.58 -3.63
CA TYR A 54 10.58 0.06 -4.46
C TYR A 54 10.76 -0.20 -5.95
N VAL A 55 12.00 -0.37 -6.44
CA VAL A 55 12.26 -0.85 -7.81
C VAL A 55 11.65 -2.24 -8.02
N GLY A 56 11.81 -3.15 -7.06
CA GLY A 56 11.12 -4.44 -7.06
C GLY A 56 9.60 -4.30 -7.12
N LYS A 57 9.03 -3.42 -6.29
CA LYS A 57 7.57 -3.16 -6.27
C LYS A 57 7.07 -2.60 -7.60
N PHE A 58 7.80 -1.68 -8.21
CA PHE A 58 7.47 -1.14 -9.54
C PHE A 58 7.38 -2.25 -10.59
N CYS A 59 8.36 -3.16 -10.64
CA CYS A 59 8.37 -4.26 -11.62
C CYS A 59 7.31 -5.34 -11.34
N GLY A 60 7.02 -5.62 -10.06
CA GLY A 60 6.20 -6.76 -9.65
C GLY A 60 4.69 -6.59 -9.84
N GLY A 61 4.14 -5.37 -9.75
CA GLY A 61 2.69 -5.15 -9.78
C GLY A 61 2.04 -5.58 -11.10
N SER A 62 2.54 -5.08 -12.24
CA SER A 62 2.06 -5.38 -13.59
C SER A 62 2.24 -6.87 -13.91
N LEU A 63 3.37 -7.45 -13.52
CA LEU A 63 3.64 -8.89 -13.68
C LEU A 63 2.59 -9.71 -12.93
N THR A 64 2.32 -9.37 -11.66
CA THR A 64 1.36 -10.08 -10.81
C THR A 64 -0.05 -10.06 -11.40
N GLY A 65 -0.51 -8.89 -11.87
CA GLY A 65 -1.84 -8.78 -12.50
C GLY A 65 -2.01 -9.69 -13.71
N ARG A 66 -0.98 -9.80 -14.57
CA ARG A 66 -0.97 -10.70 -15.74
C ARG A 66 -0.94 -12.17 -15.33
N VAL A 67 -0.10 -12.53 -14.37
CA VAL A 67 0.02 -13.90 -13.89
C VAL A 67 -1.27 -14.34 -13.20
N TYR A 68 -1.90 -13.47 -12.40
CA TYR A 68 -3.18 -13.73 -11.75
C TYR A 68 -4.25 -14.18 -12.75
N ASN A 69 -4.34 -13.53 -13.91
CA ASN A 69 -5.27 -13.92 -14.97
C ASN A 69 -5.00 -15.31 -15.52
N LYS A 70 -3.73 -15.66 -15.70
CA LYS A 70 -3.33 -16.91 -16.34
C LYS A 70 -3.48 -18.12 -15.42
N ILE A 71 -3.07 -17.99 -14.15
CA ILE A 71 -2.99 -19.15 -13.23
C ILE A 71 -4.04 -19.12 -12.10
N GLY A 72 -4.77 -18.01 -11.96
CA GLY A 72 -5.78 -17.81 -10.93
C GLY A 72 -5.22 -17.51 -9.55
N ALA A 73 -6.12 -17.09 -8.65
CA ALA A 73 -5.80 -16.62 -7.31
C ALA A 73 -5.02 -17.66 -6.48
N LYS A 74 -5.50 -18.91 -6.43
CA LYS A 74 -4.92 -19.94 -5.56
C LYS A 74 -3.47 -20.26 -5.92
N ARG A 75 -3.18 -20.49 -7.20
CA ARG A 75 -1.82 -20.83 -7.65
C ARG A 75 -0.86 -19.66 -7.45
N LEU A 76 -1.30 -18.44 -7.77
CA LEU A 76 -0.48 -17.24 -7.57
C LEU A 76 -0.15 -17.03 -6.09
N GLY A 77 -1.15 -17.09 -5.20
CA GLY A 77 -0.95 -16.92 -3.76
C GLY A 77 0.06 -17.93 -3.19
N LEU A 78 -0.01 -19.20 -3.61
CA LEU A 78 0.94 -20.23 -3.19
C LEU A 78 2.37 -19.93 -3.69
N ILE A 79 2.53 -19.55 -4.96
CA ILE A 79 3.85 -19.22 -5.54
C ILE A 79 4.47 -18.02 -4.82
N LEU A 80 3.70 -16.96 -4.59
CA LEU A 80 4.19 -15.76 -3.91
C LEU A 80 4.56 -16.02 -2.45
N LEU A 81 3.78 -16.84 -1.73
CA LEU A 81 4.11 -17.22 -0.35
C LEU A 81 5.36 -18.12 -0.27
N ILE A 82 5.53 -19.05 -1.20
CA ILE A 82 6.77 -19.85 -1.29
C ILE A 82 7.96 -18.93 -1.60
N ALA A 83 7.80 -17.99 -2.53
CA ALA A 83 8.84 -17.02 -2.86
C ALA A 83 9.19 -16.15 -1.64
N GLU A 84 8.20 -15.70 -0.87
CA GLU A 84 8.40 -14.94 0.38
C GLU A 84 9.21 -15.74 1.40
N ILE A 85 8.85 -17.01 1.63
CA ILE A 85 9.57 -17.89 2.57
C ILE A 85 11.03 -18.04 2.13
N ILE A 86 11.28 -18.35 0.85
CA ILE A 86 12.64 -18.52 0.31
C ILE A 86 13.43 -17.21 0.43
N CYS A 87 12.82 -16.08 0.08
CA CYS A 87 13.45 -14.77 0.16
C CYS A 87 13.83 -14.44 1.62
N MET A 88 12.91 -14.58 2.56
CA MET A 88 13.15 -14.32 3.99
C MET A 88 14.22 -15.25 4.58
N VAL A 89 14.19 -16.54 4.26
CA VAL A 89 15.22 -17.49 4.70
C VAL A 89 16.60 -17.15 4.12
N SER A 90 16.66 -16.50 2.94
CA SER A 90 17.92 -16.14 2.28
C SER A 90 18.61 -14.92 2.90
N PHE A 91 17.87 -13.97 3.50
CA PHE A 91 18.44 -12.76 4.11
C PHE A 91 19.53 -13.01 5.16
N PRO A 92 19.35 -13.94 6.12
CA PRO A 92 20.40 -14.33 7.07
C PRO A 92 21.73 -14.78 6.46
N PHE A 93 21.73 -15.25 5.21
CA PHE A 93 22.93 -15.73 4.51
C PHE A 93 23.61 -14.64 3.67
N ALA A 94 23.00 -13.46 3.54
CA ALA A 94 23.55 -12.36 2.77
C ALA A 94 24.70 -11.69 3.54
N LYS A 95 25.94 -11.99 3.12
CA LYS A 95 27.16 -11.47 3.76
C LYS A 95 27.71 -10.18 3.13
N ASP A 96 27.26 -9.86 1.91
CA ASP A 96 27.78 -8.76 1.12
C ASP A 96 26.65 -7.87 0.60
N PHE A 97 26.98 -6.60 0.34
CA PHE A 97 26.02 -5.59 -0.11
C PHE A 97 25.23 -6.00 -1.36
N ILE A 98 25.90 -6.62 -2.33
CA ILE A 98 25.28 -7.02 -3.61
C ILE A 98 24.19 -8.09 -3.36
N VAL A 99 24.44 -9.04 -2.46
CA VAL A 99 23.44 -10.08 -2.14
C VAL A 99 22.24 -9.45 -1.45
N LEU A 100 22.46 -8.53 -0.51
CA LEU A 100 21.38 -7.76 0.12
C LEU A 100 20.58 -6.95 -0.90
N ALA A 101 21.25 -6.30 -1.85
CA ALA A 101 20.64 -5.52 -2.91
C ALA A 101 19.72 -6.37 -3.80
N ILE A 102 20.17 -7.57 -4.21
CA ILE A 102 19.37 -8.52 -4.98
C ILE A 102 18.15 -8.97 -4.17
N LEU A 103 18.34 -9.35 -2.89
CA LEU A 103 17.25 -9.77 -2.03
C LEU A 103 16.24 -8.65 -1.80
N ARG A 104 16.65 -7.37 -1.80
CA ARG A 104 15.73 -6.24 -1.72
C ARG A 104 14.84 -6.08 -2.92
N VAL A 105 15.39 -6.22 -4.13
CA VAL A 105 14.58 -6.18 -5.35
C VAL A 105 13.59 -7.35 -5.36
N LEU A 106 14.04 -8.55 -4.98
CA LEU A 106 13.17 -9.73 -4.88
C LEU A 106 12.07 -9.55 -3.84
N GLN A 107 12.40 -9.05 -2.64
CA GLN A 107 11.44 -8.75 -1.58
C GLN A 107 10.39 -7.74 -2.06
N GLY A 108 10.81 -6.68 -2.75
CA GLY A 108 9.89 -5.70 -3.32
C GLY A 108 8.93 -6.28 -4.34
N LEU A 109 9.44 -7.12 -5.24
CA LEU A 109 8.65 -7.83 -6.25
C LEU A 109 7.61 -8.77 -5.61
N ILE A 110 8.01 -9.51 -4.57
CA ILE A 110 7.12 -10.42 -3.85
C ILE A 110 6.09 -9.64 -3.04
N ALA A 111 6.51 -8.60 -2.32
CA ALA A 111 5.64 -7.80 -1.47
C ALA A 111 4.52 -7.12 -2.27
N ILE A 112 4.86 -6.49 -3.41
CA ILE A 112 3.83 -5.91 -4.28
C ILE A 112 2.94 -6.99 -4.89
N GLY A 113 3.50 -8.16 -5.19
CA GLY A 113 2.73 -9.28 -5.71
C GLY A 113 1.69 -9.77 -4.73
N LEU A 114 2.07 -9.94 -3.45
CA LEU A 114 1.14 -10.34 -2.39
C LEU A 114 0.07 -9.26 -2.14
N SER A 115 0.45 -7.97 -2.13
CA SER A 115 -0.51 -6.87 -1.98
C SER A 115 -1.53 -6.83 -3.14
N VAL A 116 -1.06 -6.89 -4.39
CA VAL A 116 -1.92 -6.93 -5.59
C VAL A 116 -2.80 -8.19 -5.58
N PHE A 117 -2.25 -9.35 -5.24
CA PHE A 117 -3.00 -10.60 -5.09
C PHE A 117 -4.15 -10.46 -4.08
N VAL A 118 -3.89 -9.91 -2.90
CA VAL A 118 -4.91 -9.71 -1.85
C VAL A 118 -5.97 -8.74 -2.35
N ARG A 119 -5.59 -7.58 -2.89
CA ARG A 119 -6.53 -6.55 -3.38
C ARG A 119 -7.42 -7.07 -4.50
N ILE A 120 -6.88 -7.80 -5.47
CA ILE A 120 -7.68 -8.41 -6.55
C ILE A 120 -8.64 -9.45 -5.96
N THR A 121 -8.14 -10.34 -5.11
CA THR A 121 -8.94 -11.45 -4.56
C THR A 121 -10.09 -10.93 -3.72
N VAL A 122 -9.84 -9.97 -2.82
CA VAL A 122 -10.88 -9.32 -2.00
C VAL A 122 -11.94 -8.65 -2.87
N ASN A 123 -11.54 -7.92 -3.91
CA ASN A 123 -12.50 -7.27 -4.80
C ASN A 123 -13.31 -8.26 -5.65
N ASN A 124 -12.75 -9.44 -5.97
CA ASN A 124 -13.45 -10.48 -6.74
C ASN A 124 -14.44 -11.29 -5.90
N ILE A 125 -14.18 -11.50 -4.60
CA ILE A 125 -15.08 -12.27 -3.71
C ILE A 125 -16.08 -11.39 -2.95
N SER A 126 -15.88 -10.07 -2.98
CA SER A 126 -16.76 -9.08 -2.35
C SER A 126 -17.94 -8.68 -3.23
N THR A 127 -19.01 -8.24 -2.59
CA THR A 127 -20.16 -7.60 -3.23
C THR A 127 -20.07 -6.09 -3.05
N ASN A 128 -20.85 -5.33 -3.82
CA ASN A 128 -20.89 -3.86 -3.69
C ASN A 128 -21.28 -3.39 -2.26
N GLU A 129 -21.97 -4.23 -1.48
CA GLU A 129 -22.42 -3.93 -0.11
C GLU A 129 -21.36 -4.16 0.96
N ASN A 130 -20.28 -4.90 0.66
CA ASN A 130 -19.28 -5.27 1.65
C ASN A 130 -17.82 -5.10 1.19
N ARG A 131 -17.61 -4.57 -0.01
CA ARG A 131 -16.28 -4.39 -0.58
C ARG A 131 -15.45 -3.38 0.20
N GLY A 132 -16.08 -2.30 0.65
CA GLY A 132 -15.48 -1.27 1.50
C GLY A 132 -14.99 -1.86 2.81
N ILE A 133 -15.86 -2.54 3.54
CA ILE A 133 -15.50 -3.12 4.84
C ILE A 133 -14.39 -4.17 4.71
N LEU A 134 -14.39 -4.99 3.65
CA LEU A 134 -13.33 -5.96 3.42
C LEU A 134 -12.00 -5.32 3.05
N ASN A 135 -11.99 -4.27 2.22
CA ASN A 135 -10.77 -3.48 1.99
C ASN A 135 -10.31 -2.78 3.28
N GLY A 136 -11.23 -2.34 4.14
CA GLY A 136 -10.93 -1.79 5.46
C GLY A 136 -10.22 -2.79 6.39
N TYR A 137 -10.60 -4.06 6.39
CA TYR A 137 -9.85 -5.08 7.12
C TYR A 137 -8.45 -5.35 6.54
N VAL A 138 -8.31 -5.29 5.21
CA VAL A 138 -6.99 -5.36 4.56
C VAL A 138 -6.14 -4.19 5.04
N SER A 139 -6.58 -2.94 4.86
CA SER A 139 -5.78 -1.77 5.24
C SER A 139 -5.51 -1.69 6.75
N SER A 140 -6.47 -2.14 7.58
CA SER A 140 -6.25 -2.31 9.02
C SER A 140 -5.05 -3.22 9.29
N SER A 141 -5.00 -4.38 8.63
CA SER A 141 -3.90 -5.33 8.78
C SER A 141 -2.56 -4.84 8.23
N GLU A 142 -2.58 -3.99 7.19
CA GLU A 142 -1.38 -3.30 6.68
C GLU A 142 -0.83 -2.32 7.71
N GLY A 143 -1.70 -1.50 8.32
CA GLY A 143 -1.33 -0.60 9.42
C GLY A 143 -0.76 -1.34 10.63
N ALA A 144 -1.37 -2.47 11.02
CA ALA A 144 -0.83 -3.33 12.07
C ALA A 144 0.55 -3.90 11.70
N GLY A 145 0.73 -4.39 10.46
CA GLY A 145 2.01 -4.91 9.98
C GLY A 145 3.12 -3.86 10.02
N MET A 146 2.81 -2.62 9.65
CA MET A 146 3.76 -1.50 9.67
C MET A 146 4.27 -1.17 11.08
N ILE A 147 3.43 -1.31 12.11
CA ILE A 147 3.83 -1.10 13.52
C ILE A 147 4.56 -2.33 14.06
N LEU A 148 3.94 -3.50 13.90
CA LEU A 148 4.45 -4.74 14.48
C LEU A 148 5.81 -5.09 13.89
N GLY A 149 6.09 -4.74 12.62
CA GLY A 149 7.35 -5.06 11.99
C GLY A 149 8.57 -4.52 12.77
N PRO A 150 8.78 -3.19 12.83
CA PRO A 150 9.88 -2.60 13.55
C PRO A 150 9.92 -2.96 15.04
N VAL A 151 8.75 -3.05 15.70
CA VAL A 151 8.67 -3.40 17.13
C VAL A 151 9.14 -4.83 17.38
N VAL A 152 8.61 -5.79 16.61
CA VAL A 152 8.98 -7.20 16.74
C VAL A 152 10.44 -7.41 16.34
N SER A 153 10.92 -6.81 15.25
CA SER A 153 12.32 -6.96 14.85
C SER A 153 13.29 -6.33 15.85
N GLY A 154 12.98 -5.16 16.40
CA GLY A 154 13.78 -4.53 17.46
C GLY A 154 13.89 -5.39 18.72
N LEU A 155 12.74 -5.82 19.28
CA LEU A 155 12.71 -6.66 20.49
C LEU A 155 13.36 -8.03 20.31
N ILE A 156 13.22 -8.62 19.11
CA ILE A 156 13.88 -9.87 18.80
C ILE A 156 15.39 -9.65 18.78
N VAL A 157 15.90 -8.63 18.10
CA VAL A 157 17.35 -8.45 17.93
C VAL A 157 18.05 -7.96 19.19
N THR A 158 17.34 -7.34 20.14
CA THR A 158 17.93 -7.04 21.46
C THR A 158 18.23 -8.29 22.28
N ASN A 159 17.52 -9.40 22.04
CA ASN A 159 17.61 -10.64 22.84
C ASN A 159 18.13 -11.85 22.04
N PHE A 160 18.09 -11.78 20.71
CA PHE A 160 18.39 -12.87 19.78
C PHE A 160 19.22 -12.38 18.59
N SER A 161 19.63 -13.30 17.71
CA SER A 161 20.43 -12.97 16.54
C SER A 161 19.63 -12.18 15.48
N LEU A 162 20.37 -11.43 14.65
CA LEU A 162 19.86 -10.69 13.49
C LEU A 162 19.07 -11.54 12.47
N SER A 163 19.22 -12.86 12.51
CA SER A 163 18.55 -13.78 11.59
C SER A 163 17.11 -14.10 11.99
N ILE A 164 16.80 -14.04 13.29
CA ILE A 164 15.50 -14.46 13.83
C ILE A 164 14.30 -13.66 13.29
N PRO A 165 14.37 -12.33 13.10
CA PRO A 165 13.25 -11.57 12.53
C PRO A 165 12.83 -12.08 11.14
N PHE A 166 13.79 -12.47 10.30
CA PHE A 166 13.51 -13.02 8.97
C PHE A 166 12.87 -14.41 9.05
N TYR A 167 13.38 -15.29 9.93
CA TYR A 167 12.78 -16.61 10.14
C TYR A 167 11.37 -16.52 10.73
N PHE A 168 11.09 -15.50 11.55
CA PHE A 168 9.76 -15.25 12.07
C PHE A 168 8.76 -14.92 10.95
N VAL A 169 9.11 -14.02 10.03
CA VAL A 169 8.28 -13.73 8.84
C VAL A 169 8.09 -14.99 7.99
N ALA A 170 9.17 -15.74 7.73
CA ALA A 170 9.10 -16.99 6.98
C ALA A 170 8.15 -18.01 7.62
N PHE A 171 8.16 -18.11 8.96
CA PHE A 171 7.27 -19.00 9.70
C PHE A 171 5.80 -18.61 9.56
N ILE A 172 5.46 -17.33 9.68
CA ILE A 172 4.07 -16.87 9.52
C ILE A 172 3.63 -17.00 8.04
N ALA A 173 4.53 -16.75 7.09
CA ALA A 173 4.28 -16.99 5.67
C ALA A 173 4.02 -18.48 5.39
N PHE A 174 4.72 -19.40 6.07
CA PHE A 174 4.46 -20.84 5.99
C PHE A 174 3.08 -21.23 6.54
N ILE A 175 2.65 -20.65 7.67
CA ILE A 175 1.29 -20.84 8.19
C ILE A 175 0.25 -20.35 7.17
N SER A 176 0.50 -19.20 6.55
CA SER A 176 -0.37 -18.63 5.53
C SER A 176 -0.42 -19.49 4.27
N LEU A 177 0.70 -20.11 3.88
CA LEU A 177 0.78 -21.06 2.76
C LEU A 177 -0.13 -22.27 3.00
N ALA A 178 -0.07 -22.86 4.19
CA ALA A 178 -0.96 -23.95 4.58
C ALA A 178 -2.44 -23.52 4.55
N ALA A 179 -2.74 -22.29 4.99
CA ALA A 179 -4.09 -21.76 4.98
C ALA A 179 -4.62 -21.55 3.54
N VAL A 180 -3.83 -20.92 2.65
CA VAL A 180 -4.17 -20.71 1.23
C VAL A 180 -4.37 -22.03 0.48
N SER A 181 -3.58 -23.06 0.81
CA SER A 181 -3.74 -24.39 0.20
C SER A 181 -5.14 -24.99 0.43
N ARG A 182 -5.78 -24.64 1.56
CA ARG A 182 -7.13 -25.10 1.95
C ARG A 182 -8.25 -24.19 1.47
N MET A 183 -7.94 -22.97 1.02
CA MET A 183 -8.94 -22.04 0.52
C MET A 183 -9.60 -22.54 -0.77
N LYS A 184 -10.91 -22.36 -0.85
CA LYS A 184 -11.67 -22.44 -2.10
C LYS A 184 -11.75 -21.04 -2.68
N LEU A 185 -10.79 -20.72 -3.53
CA LEU A 185 -10.76 -19.48 -4.29
C LEU A 185 -11.38 -19.69 -5.68
N PRO A 186 -11.98 -18.65 -6.29
CA PRO A 186 -12.43 -18.72 -7.66
C PRO A 186 -11.29 -19.26 -8.54
N HIS A 187 -11.58 -20.27 -9.36
CA HIS A 187 -10.63 -20.68 -10.38
C HIS A 187 -10.38 -19.51 -11.33
N ALA A 188 -9.23 -19.51 -12.01
CA ALA A 188 -8.95 -18.55 -13.07
C ALA A 188 -10.22 -18.45 -13.94
N ILE A 189 -10.72 -17.23 -14.15
CA ILE A 189 -11.79 -17.03 -15.12
C ILE A 189 -11.17 -17.52 -16.42
N MET A 190 -11.64 -18.67 -16.92
CA MET A 190 -11.32 -19.13 -18.25
C MET A 190 -11.81 -18.00 -19.14
N ILE A 191 -10.90 -17.14 -19.57
CA ILE A 191 -11.13 -16.28 -20.72
C ILE A 191 -11.40 -17.31 -21.81
N SER A 192 -12.67 -17.52 -22.15
CA SER A 192 -13.01 -18.40 -23.26
C SER A 192 -12.20 -17.89 -24.44
N GLU A 193 -11.31 -18.71 -24.97
CA GLU A 193 -10.71 -18.54 -26.29
C GLU A 193 -11.82 -18.71 -27.36
N ASN A 194 -12.89 -17.93 -27.25
CA ASN A 194 -13.71 -17.57 -28.40
C ASN A 194 -12.99 -16.39 -29.04
N THR A 195 -12.08 -16.80 -29.93
CA THR A 195 -11.11 -16.08 -30.74
C THR A 195 -11.73 -15.11 -31.73
N GLU A 196 -12.79 -14.38 -31.37
CA GLU A 196 -13.40 -13.34 -32.22
C GLU A 196 -13.77 -12.03 -31.48
N SER A 197 -13.65 -11.93 -30.15
CA SER A 197 -14.03 -10.71 -29.39
C SER A 197 -12.88 -9.74 -29.05
N SER A 198 -11.65 -9.96 -29.55
CA SER A 198 -10.49 -9.08 -29.25
C SER A 198 -10.52 -7.70 -29.94
N LYS A 199 -11.56 -7.44 -30.73
CA LYS A 199 -11.96 -6.09 -31.12
C LYS A 199 -12.91 -5.49 -30.08
N GLY A 200 -12.47 -5.39 -28.82
CA GLY A 200 -13.02 -4.35 -27.95
C GLY A 200 -12.95 -3.04 -28.73
N SER A 201 -14.09 -2.37 -28.87
CA SER A 201 -14.18 -1.19 -29.73
C SER A 201 -13.06 -0.22 -29.35
N ILE A 202 -12.53 0.55 -30.31
CA ILE A 202 -11.48 1.55 -30.03
C ILE A 202 -11.89 2.44 -28.82
N LEU A 203 -13.20 2.71 -28.69
CA LEU A 203 -13.80 3.41 -27.55
C LEU A 203 -13.62 2.70 -26.19
N GLU A 204 -13.80 1.39 -26.10
CA GLU A 204 -13.62 0.63 -24.85
C GLU A 204 -12.16 0.60 -24.40
N LYS A 205 -11.24 0.38 -25.35
CA LYS A 205 -9.79 0.44 -25.08
C LYS A 205 -9.37 1.84 -24.66
N ASN A 206 -9.89 2.88 -25.32
CA ASN A 206 -9.63 4.27 -24.94
C ASN A 206 -10.19 4.61 -23.56
N LYS A 207 -11.39 4.12 -23.22
CA LYS A 207 -11.99 4.31 -21.89
C LYS A 207 -11.15 3.63 -20.80
N PHE A 208 -10.72 2.38 -21.03
CA PHE A 208 -9.86 1.63 -20.10
C PHE A 208 -8.53 2.36 -19.86
N ASN A 209 -7.83 2.75 -20.93
CA ASN A 209 -6.55 3.46 -20.83
C ASN A 209 -6.70 4.81 -20.12
N LYS A 210 -7.79 5.54 -20.39
CA LYS A 210 -8.08 6.82 -19.72
C LYS A 210 -8.36 6.63 -18.23
N GLN A 211 -9.12 5.61 -17.84
CA GLN A 211 -9.37 5.28 -16.43
C GLN A 211 -8.09 4.85 -15.73
N LEU A 212 -7.27 4.01 -16.38
CA LEU A 212 -6.00 3.57 -15.85
C LEU A 212 -5.08 4.76 -15.62
N PHE A 213 -4.91 5.63 -16.63
CA PHE A 213 -4.08 6.83 -16.49
C PHE A 213 -4.55 7.70 -15.33
N LEU A 214 -5.85 8.04 -15.26
CA LEU A 214 -6.38 8.92 -14.22
C LEU A 214 -6.21 8.35 -12.81
N TYR A 215 -6.61 7.09 -12.58
CA TYR A 215 -6.51 6.49 -11.24
C TYR A 215 -5.04 6.21 -10.85
N SER A 216 -4.19 5.80 -11.80
CA SER A 216 -2.75 5.68 -11.56
C SER A 216 -2.10 7.02 -11.25
N THR A 217 -2.51 8.12 -11.87
CA THR A 217 -1.96 9.45 -11.54
C THR A 217 -2.32 9.86 -10.12
N VAL A 218 -3.60 9.71 -9.72
CA VAL A 218 -4.01 10.04 -8.33
C VAL A 218 -3.23 9.18 -7.32
N HIS A 219 -3.09 7.89 -7.58
CA HIS A 219 -2.39 6.98 -6.69
C HIS A 219 -0.86 7.16 -6.71
N PHE A 220 -0.28 7.52 -7.84
CA PHE A 220 1.12 7.95 -7.94
C PHE A 220 1.41 9.18 -7.07
N LEU A 221 0.52 10.19 -7.11
CA LEU A 221 0.69 11.40 -6.31
C LEU A 221 0.58 11.12 -4.82
N GLU A 222 -0.34 10.23 -4.43
CA GLU A 222 -0.50 9.82 -3.03
C GLU A 222 0.67 8.95 -2.54
N LEU A 223 1.13 7.95 -3.31
CA LEU A 223 2.31 7.15 -2.95
C LEU A 223 3.61 7.97 -2.96
N SER A 224 3.67 9.03 -3.76
CA SER A 224 4.75 10.03 -3.72
C SER A 224 4.76 10.80 -2.41
N ALA A 225 3.61 11.35 -2.02
CA ALA A 225 3.40 12.05 -0.76
C ALA A 225 3.72 11.16 0.46
N TYR A 226 3.22 9.93 0.44
CA TYR A 226 3.47 8.94 1.48
C TYR A 226 4.96 8.59 1.62
N ALA A 227 5.67 8.42 0.49
CA ALA A 227 7.10 8.13 0.51
C ALA A 227 7.95 9.29 1.06
N ILE A 228 7.59 10.54 0.76
CA ILE A 228 8.23 11.72 1.37
C ILE A 228 8.01 11.71 2.88
N PHE A 229 6.78 11.48 3.34
CA PHE A 229 6.46 11.41 4.76
C PHE A 229 7.29 10.34 5.47
N LEU A 230 7.28 9.10 4.97
CA LEU A 230 8.05 7.99 5.54
C LEU A 230 9.55 8.28 5.63
N THR A 231 10.12 8.93 4.62
CA THR A 231 11.56 9.14 4.53
C THR A 231 12.03 10.33 5.35
N TYR A 232 11.28 11.44 5.32
CA TYR A 232 11.76 12.73 5.83
C TYR A 232 11.10 13.19 7.12
N PHE A 233 9.95 12.62 7.54
CA PHE A 233 9.32 13.04 8.79
C PHE A 233 10.24 12.84 10.00
N SER A 234 10.95 11.71 10.08
CA SER A 234 11.92 11.46 11.15
C SER A 234 13.06 12.50 11.18
N VAL A 235 13.55 12.90 10.00
CA VAL A 235 14.59 13.93 9.86
C VAL A 235 14.06 15.28 10.31
N TYR A 236 12.87 15.64 9.86
CA TYR A 236 12.17 16.86 10.27
C TYR A 236 11.98 16.93 11.79
N ALA A 237 11.40 15.89 12.38
CA ALA A 237 11.13 15.83 13.80
C ALA A 237 12.42 15.87 14.64
N LYS A 238 13.49 15.20 14.20
CA LYS A 238 14.77 15.21 14.91
C LYS A 238 15.46 16.57 14.86
N TYR A 239 15.62 17.14 13.67
CA TYR A 239 16.48 18.32 13.47
C TYR A 239 15.75 19.64 13.61
N LYS A 240 14.45 19.71 13.26
CA LYS A 240 13.66 20.94 13.40
C LYS A 240 12.91 21.00 14.72
N LEU A 241 12.25 19.90 15.11
CA LEU A 241 11.43 19.89 16.32
C LEU A 241 12.21 19.48 17.57
N GLY A 242 13.45 18.99 17.43
CA GLY A 242 14.28 18.53 18.55
C GLY A 242 13.73 17.30 19.26
N TRP A 243 12.93 16.47 18.57
CA TRP A 243 12.26 15.32 19.16
C TRP A 243 13.25 14.20 19.51
N SER A 244 12.92 13.46 20.56
CA SER A 244 13.60 12.21 20.89
C SER A 244 13.23 11.11 19.88
N GLU A 245 14.04 10.05 19.81
CA GLU A 245 13.74 8.88 18.97
C GLU A 245 12.42 8.21 19.38
N LEU A 246 12.11 8.24 20.69
CA LEU A 246 10.86 7.74 21.24
C LEU A 246 9.68 8.57 20.76
N ASP A 247 9.79 9.91 20.76
CA ASP A 247 8.70 10.78 20.28
C ASP A 247 8.41 10.57 18.78
N ILE A 248 9.45 10.34 17.96
CA ILE A 248 9.31 10.04 16.53
C ILE A 248 8.65 8.68 16.32
N SER A 249 9.10 7.66 17.05
CA SER A 249 8.52 6.30 17.00
C SER A 249 7.04 6.31 17.41
N LEU A 250 6.69 7.09 18.44
CA LEU A 250 5.31 7.27 18.86
C LEU A 250 4.46 7.93 17.76
N ALA A 251 4.99 8.87 16.96
CA ALA A 251 4.25 9.47 15.85
C ALA A 251 3.82 8.45 14.81
N PHE A 252 4.75 7.62 14.32
CA PHE A 252 4.43 6.54 13.38
C PHE A 252 3.51 5.48 14.00
N THR A 253 3.66 5.22 15.30
CA THR A 253 2.75 4.34 16.04
C THR A 253 1.34 4.91 16.07
N VAL A 254 1.17 6.23 16.29
CA VAL A 254 -0.13 6.90 16.26
C VAL A 254 -0.78 6.78 14.87
N VAL A 255 -0.04 7.01 13.78
CA VAL A 255 -0.53 6.81 12.40
C VAL A 255 -0.96 5.36 12.15
N GLY A 256 -0.13 4.39 12.56
CA GLY A 256 -0.43 2.99 12.35
C GLY A 256 -1.63 2.51 13.18
N VAL A 257 -1.75 2.94 14.44
CA VAL A 257 -2.86 2.56 15.34
C VAL A 257 -4.14 3.22 14.86
N SER A 258 -4.09 4.49 14.46
CA SER A 258 -5.28 5.17 13.93
C SER A 258 -5.78 4.46 12.67
N THR A 259 -4.90 4.11 11.74
CA THR A 259 -5.23 3.31 10.53
C THR A 259 -5.81 1.94 10.89
N PHE A 260 -5.13 1.20 11.79
CA PHE A 260 -5.57 -0.13 12.24
C PHE A 260 -6.99 -0.09 12.81
N VAL A 261 -7.27 0.88 13.67
CA VAL A 261 -8.57 1.03 14.31
C VAL A 261 -9.61 1.56 13.33
N SER A 262 -9.31 2.60 12.54
CA SER A 262 -10.32 3.29 11.74
C SER A 262 -10.72 2.56 10.46
N ALA A 263 -9.80 1.83 9.82
CA ALA A 263 -10.02 1.28 8.48
C ALA A 263 -11.28 0.40 8.35
N PRO A 264 -11.62 -0.53 9.27
CA PRO A 264 -12.85 -1.31 9.14
C PRO A 264 -14.12 -0.44 9.23
N PHE A 265 -14.11 0.61 10.06
CA PHE A 265 -15.26 1.54 10.21
C PHE A 265 -15.42 2.42 8.98
N VAL A 266 -14.31 2.94 8.46
CA VAL A 266 -14.25 3.75 7.24
C VAL A 266 -14.65 2.93 6.02
N GLY A 267 -14.17 1.69 5.92
CA GLY A 267 -14.60 0.73 4.91
C GLY A 267 -16.11 0.50 4.95
N LYS A 268 -16.69 0.30 6.14
CA LYS A 268 -18.15 0.20 6.30
C LYS A 268 -18.88 1.49 5.88
N LEU A 269 -18.34 2.65 6.25
CA LEU A 269 -18.87 3.94 5.85
C LEU A 269 -18.86 4.10 4.32
N SER A 270 -17.82 3.60 3.64
CA SER A 270 -17.72 3.57 2.18
C SER A 270 -18.83 2.76 1.52
N ASP A 271 -19.19 1.62 2.10
CA ASP A 271 -20.30 0.81 1.59
C ASP A 271 -21.67 1.46 1.80
N VAL A 272 -21.84 2.22 2.88
CA VAL A 272 -23.10 2.93 3.20
C VAL A 272 -23.26 4.20 2.36
N LEU A 273 -22.21 5.01 2.22
CA LEU A 273 -22.27 6.30 1.53
C LEU A 273 -22.45 6.15 0.01
N LYS A 274 -22.03 5.03 -0.58
CA LYS A 274 -22.11 4.73 -2.04
C LYS A 274 -21.40 5.75 -2.95
N ASP A 275 -20.75 6.77 -2.40
CA ASP A 275 -19.91 7.76 -3.08
C ASP A 275 -18.47 7.61 -2.58
N ARG A 276 -17.79 6.56 -3.07
CA ARG A 276 -16.44 6.20 -2.62
C ARG A 276 -15.40 7.28 -2.92
N LEU A 277 -15.60 8.03 -4.01
CA LEU A 277 -14.70 9.12 -4.40
C LEU A 277 -14.76 10.29 -3.41
N LEU A 278 -15.92 10.55 -2.79
CA LEU A 278 -16.03 11.55 -1.72
C LEU A 278 -15.13 11.18 -0.53
N LEU A 279 -15.15 9.92 -0.10
CA LEU A 279 -14.29 9.46 0.97
C LEU A 279 -12.80 9.49 0.59
N CYS A 280 -12.44 9.21 -0.66
CA CYS A 280 -11.07 9.42 -1.12
C CYS A 280 -10.63 10.89 -0.97
N ILE A 281 -11.50 11.84 -1.35
CA ILE A 281 -11.22 13.27 -1.23
C ILE A 281 -11.10 13.67 0.25
N ALA A 282 -11.99 13.19 1.12
CA ALA A 282 -11.92 13.42 2.55
C ALA A 282 -10.63 12.85 3.16
N GLY A 283 -10.21 11.66 2.71
CA GLY A 283 -8.95 11.05 3.13
C GLY A 283 -7.72 11.88 2.75
N LEU A 284 -7.64 12.31 1.49
CA LEU A 284 -6.58 13.20 1.02
C LEU A 284 -6.56 14.53 1.79
N PHE A 285 -7.74 15.09 2.10
CA PHE A 285 -7.85 16.29 2.93
C PHE A 285 -7.29 16.07 4.34
N PHE A 286 -7.61 14.95 4.99
CA PHE A 286 -7.06 14.62 6.32
C PHE A 286 -5.54 14.44 6.31
N ILE A 287 -4.98 13.86 5.25
CA ILE A 287 -3.52 13.80 5.04
C ILE A 287 -2.94 15.21 4.89
N MET A 288 -3.60 16.12 4.16
CA MET A 288 -3.15 17.52 4.10
C MET A 288 -3.17 18.20 5.48
N VAL A 289 -4.20 17.93 6.29
CA VAL A 289 -4.31 18.47 7.67
C VAL A 289 -3.16 17.98 8.54
N GLU A 290 -2.81 16.68 8.46
CA GLU A 290 -1.63 16.13 9.12
C GLU A 290 -0.35 16.90 8.76
N ILE A 291 -0.13 17.14 7.46
CA ILE A 291 1.06 17.86 6.98
C ILE A 291 1.10 19.29 7.49
N CYS A 292 -0.03 20.00 7.46
CA CYS A 292 -0.15 21.33 8.04
C CYS A 292 0.17 21.34 9.54
N PHE A 293 -0.24 20.30 10.28
CA PHE A 293 -0.05 20.28 11.73
C PHE A 293 1.43 20.23 12.11
N PHE A 294 2.22 19.37 11.49
CA PHE A 294 3.66 19.38 11.79
C PHE A 294 4.43 20.50 11.12
N LEU A 295 3.92 21.13 10.05
CA LEU A 295 4.56 22.30 9.43
C LEU A 295 4.40 23.59 10.25
N PHE A 296 3.22 23.80 10.84
CA PHE A 296 2.85 25.07 11.45
C PHE A 296 2.82 25.06 12.98
N PHE A 297 2.89 23.88 13.61
CA PHE A 297 2.93 23.75 15.07
C PHE A 297 4.21 23.05 15.52
N ALA A 298 4.68 23.38 16.72
CA ALA A 298 5.85 22.75 17.34
C ALA A 298 5.47 21.85 18.54
N ASP A 299 4.27 22.00 19.09
CA ASP A 299 3.80 21.17 20.20
C ASP A 299 3.52 19.74 19.73
N LYS A 300 4.13 18.78 20.44
CA LYS A 300 4.07 17.36 20.04
C LYS A 300 2.69 16.75 20.13
N TRP A 301 1.85 17.19 21.06
CA TRP A 301 0.50 16.66 21.20
C TRP A 301 -0.41 17.16 20.07
N ILE A 302 -0.23 18.41 19.65
CA ILE A 302 -0.89 18.93 18.44
C ILE A 302 -0.46 18.09 17.23
N ILE A 303 0.84 17.84 17.06
CA ILE A 303 1.33 17.04 15.93
C ILE A 303 0.80 15.60 15.99
N TYR A 304 0.79 14.95 17.16
CA TYR A 304 0.20 13.62 17.31
C TYR A 304 -1.30 13.59 16.99
N SER A 305 -2.05 14.64 17.28
CA SER A 305 -3.44 14.74 16.84
C SER A 305 -3.55 14.81 15.31
N GLY A 306 -2.60 15.50 14.65
CA GLY A 306 -2.46 15.52 13.20
C GLY A 306 -2.13 14.15 12.62
N MET A 307 -1.18 13.43 13.22
CA MET A 307 -0.82 12.04 12.85
C MET A 307 -2.01 11.09 12.97
N LEU A 308 -2.83 11.26 14.02
CA LEU A 308 -4.05 10.49 14.21
C LEU A 308 -5.02 10.75 13.06
N ILE A 309 -5.26 12.02 12.72
CA ILE A 309 -6.11 12.44 11.59
C ILE A 309 -5.55 11.89 10.26
N GLY A 310 -4.24 11.97 10.08
CA GLY A 310 -3.52 11.47 8.92
C GLY A 310 -3.72 9.98 8.66
N GLY A 311 -3.55 9.15 9.68
CA GLY A 311 -3.80 7.70 9.54
C GLY A 311 -5.26 7.35 9.28
N ILE A 312 -6.23 8.10 9.86
CA ILE A 312 -7.64 7.99 9.46
C ILE A 312 -7.82 8.40 7.99
N GLY A 313 -7.11 9.44 7.55
CA GLY A 313 -7.09 9.91 6.17
C GLY A 313 -6.57 8.87 5.19
N GLY A 314 -5.45 8.22 5.51
CA GLY A 314 -4.88 7.11 4.76
C GLY A 314 -5.86 5.95 4.60
N ALA A 315 -6.54 5.56 5.68
CA ALA A 315 -7.60 4.55 5.63
C ALA A 315 -8.77 5.00 4.71
N CYS A 316 -9.25 6.23 4.87
CA CYS A 316 -10.32 6.80 4.01
C CYS A 316 -9.98 6.75 2.53
N TYR A 317 -8.74 7.09 2.20
CA TYR A 317 -8.25 7.06 0.84
C TYR A 317 -8.14 5.62 0.31
N LEU A 318 -7.31 4.77 0.91
CA LEU A 318 -6.99 3.43 0.38
C LEU A 318 -8.22 2.52 0.29
N ASP A 319 -9.03 2.49 1.35
CA ASP A 319 -10.21 1.60 1.41
C ASP A 319 -11.21 1.94 0.32
N SER A 320 -11.51 3.23 0.19
CA SER A 320 -12.48 3.72 -0.77
C SER A 320 -11.94 3.66 -2.19
N PHE A 321 -10.64 3.89 -2.38
CA PHE A 321 -10.00 3.86 -3.69
C PHE A 321 -10.01 2.46 -4.30
N TYR A 322 -9.54 1.45 -3.57
CA TYR A 322 -9.57 0.07 -4.05
C TYR A 322 -10.98 -0.48 -4.21
N SER A 323 -11.90 -0.10 -3.33
CA SER A 323 -13.31 -0.48 -3.45
C SER A 323 -13.97 0.16 -4.67
N HIS A 324 -13.63 1.41 -4.98
CA HIS A 324 -14.10 2.09 -6.19
C HIS A 324 -13.61 1.41 -7.45
N ILE A 325 -12.33 1.02 -7.50
CA ILE A 325 -11.78 0.24 -8.62
C ILE A 325 -12.55 -1.08 -8.77
N GLY A 326 -12.85 -1.76 -7.66
CA GLY A 326 -13.66 -2.98 -7.67
C GLY A 326 -15.08 -2.77 -8.21
N ASP A 327 -15.70 -1.62 -7.94
CA ASP A 327 -17.05 -1.28 -8.44
C ASP A 327 -17.07 -0.94 -9.94
N VAL A 328 -16.05 -0.21 -10.43
CA VAL A 328 -16.08 0.38 -11.78
C VAL A 328 -15.32 -0.42 -12.84
N ILE A 329 -14.38 -1.29 -12.44
CA ILE A 329 -13.59 -2.10 -13.36
C ILE A 329 -14.18 -3.52 -13.44
N PRO A 330 -14.54 -3.99 -14.64
CA PRO A 330 -15.05 -5.35 -14.87
C PRO A 330 -14.09 -6.42 -14.36
N ILE A 331 -14.64 -7.54 -13.90
CA ILE A 331 -13.88 -8.60 -13.23
C ILE A 331 -12.80 -9.22 -14.14
N GLU A 332 -13.06 -9.25 -15.45
CA GLU A 332 -12.18 -9.77 -16.50
C GLU A 332 -10.88 -8.96 -16.63
N ASN A 333 -10.98 -7.65 -16.42
CA ASN A 333 -9.86 -6.71 -16.60
C ASN A 333 -9.26 -6.25 -15.27
N ARG A 334 -9.91 -6.53 -14.13
CA ARG A 334 -9.59 -5.96 -12.82
C ARG A 334 -8.17 -6.26 -12.34
N SER A 335 -7.70 -7.49 -12.55
CA SER A 335 -6.36 -7.94 -12.20
C SER A 335 -5.26 -7.21 -12.96
N ALA A 336 -5.37 -7.12 -14.28
CA ALA A 336 -4.44 -6.38 -15.13
C ALA A 336 -4.48 -4.88 -14.81
N PHE A 337 -5.67 -4.34 -14.55
CA PHE A 337 -5.86 -2.96 -14.15
C PHE A 337 -5.15 -2.64 -12.83
N MET A 338 -5.45 -3.39 -11.76
CA MET A 338 -4.83 -3.20 -10.45
C MET A 338 -3.31 -3.41 -10.48
N GLY A 339 -2.84 -4.43 -11.19
CA GLY A 339 -1.40 -4.68 -11.32
C GLY A 339 -0.66 -3.52 -12.00
N ASN A 340 -1.17 -3.03 -13.13
CA ASN A 340 -0.58 -1.87 -13.80
C ASN A 340 -0.71 -0.59 -12.97
N LEU A 341 -1.86 -0.38 -12.32
CA LEU A 341 -2.12 0.80 -11.50
C LEU A 341 -1.12 0.92 -10.36
N VAL A 342 -0.95 -0.17 -9.61
CA VAL A 342 -0.07 -0.19 -8.45
C VAL A 342 1.38 -0.03 -8.91
N SER A 343 1.81 -0.80 -9.93
CA SER A 343 3.15 -0.62 -10.52
C SER A 343 3.44 0.83 -10.89
N LEU A 344 2.58 1.47 -11.69
CA LEU A 344 2.80 2.86 -12.12
C LEU A 344 2.88 3.82 -10.94
N SER A 345 2.15 3.55 -9.86
CA SER A 345 2.12 4.41 -8.67
C SER A 345 3.41 4.33 -7.85
N GLU A 346 4.08 3.16 -7.82
CA GLU A 346 5.35 2.97 -7.10
C GLU A 346 6.52 3.79 -7.69
N LEU A 347 6.43 4.24 -8.95
CA LEU A 347 7.39 5.21 -9.50
C LEU A 347 7.43 6.48 -8.64
N GLY A 348 6.29 6.87 -8.07
CA GLY A 348 6.18 8.02 -7.20
C GLY A 348 7.02 7.86 -5.94
N SER A 349 6.99 6.67 -5.34
CA SER A 349 7.78 6.34 -4.16
C SER A 349 9.28 6.22 -4.44
N ILE A 350 9.69 5.98 -5.69
CA ILE A 350 11.10 5.99 -6.11
C ILE A 350 11.59 7.43 -6.31
N ILE A 351 10.83 8.24 -7.06
CA ILE A 351 11.29 9.55 -7.55
C ILE A 351 11.13 10.64 -6.48
N SER A 352 10.03 10.63 -5.74
CA SER A 352 9.67 11.76 -4.88
C SER A 352 10.60 11.97 -3.67
N PRO A 353 11.13 10.93 -3.00
CA PRO A 353 12.14 11.13 -1.97
C PRO A 353 13.43 11.75 -2.52
N ILE A 354 13.82 11.46 -3.76
CA ILE A 354 15.02 12.07 -4.38
C ILE A 354 14.79 13.57 -4.59
N ILE A 355 13.62 13.94 -5.13
CA ILE A 355 13.23 15.35 -5.28
C ILE A 355 13.21 16.05 -3.92
N ALA A 356 12.61 15.41 -2.90
CA ALA A 356 12.59 15.94 -1.54
C ALA A 356 14.01 16.18 -0.97
N GLY A 357 14.95 15.26 -1.18
CA GLY A 357 16.35 15.45 -0.76
C GLY A 357 17.00 16.67 -1.39
N ILE A 358 16.83 16.86 -2.70
CA ILE A 358 17.29 18.06 -3.42
C ILE A 358 16.65 19.32 -2.84
N LEU A 359 15.35 19.29 -2.55
CA LEU A 359 14.66 20.43 -1.95
C LEU A 359 15.22 20.83 -0.58
N ILE A 360 15.66 19.87 0.24
CA ILE A 360 16.32 20.17 1.52
C ILE A 360 17.66 20.89 1.28
N GLU A 361 18.46 20.40 0.33
CA GLU A 361 19.79 20.93 0.04
C GLU A 361 19.75 22.38 -0.47
N TYR A 362 18.82 22.68 -1.37
CA TYR A 362 18.71 24.01 -2.00
C TYR A 362 17.86 25.01 -1.20
N PHE A 363 16.96 24.53 -0.34
CA PHE A 363 16.05 25.39 0.42
C PHE A 363 16.21 25.17 1.92
N ASN A 364 15.40 24.29 2.50
CA ASN A 364 15.40 24.00 3.93
C ASN A 364 14.63 22.69 4.21
N ILE A 365 14.64 22.28 5.48
CA ILE A 365 14.00 21.04 5.95
C ILE A 365 12.47 21.03 5.80
N ASP A 366 11.83 22.18 5.59
CA ASP A 366 10.37 22.30 5.39
C ASP A 366 9.96 22.08 3.92
N ALA A 367 10.87 22.37 2.98
CA ALA A 367 10.60 22.36 1.55
C ALA A 367 10.01 21.03 1.03
N PRO A 368 10.46 19.83 1.47
CA PRO A 368 9.83 18.56 1.11
C PRO A 368 8.35 18.47 1.46
N PHE A 369 7.91 19.10 2.55
CA PHE A 369 6.55 18.99 3.05
C PHE A 369 5.61 19.99 2.39
N TYR A 370 6.13 21.14 1.93
CA TYR A 370 5.39 21.98 0.98
C TYR A 370 5.21 21.28 -0.37
N TYR A 371 6.24 20.57 -0.86
CA TYR A 371 6.11 19.71 -2.03
C TYR A 371 5.09 18.59 -1.79
N ASN A 372 5.10 17.98 -0.60
CA ASN A 372 4.11 16.98 -0.18
C ASN A 372 2.67 17.54 -0.22
N LEU A 373 2.43 18.74 0.35
CA LEU A 373 1.13 19.43 0.26
C LEU A 373 0.68 19.65 -1.18
N MET A 374 1.60 20.04 -2.07
CA MET A 374 1.30 20.24 -3.50
C MET A 374 0.86 18.93 -4.16
N LEU A 375 1.54 17.81 -3.89
CA LEU A 375 1.21 16.50 -4.43
C LEU A 375 -0.18 16.03 -3.96
N VAL A 376 -0.46 16.10 -2.66
CA VAL A 376 -1.76 15.69 -2.10
C VAL A 376 -2.87 16.62 -2.58
N GLY A 377 -2.63 17.94 -2.64
CA GLY A 377 -3.58 18.91 -3.18
C GLY A 377 -3.92 18.64 -4.64
N LEU A 378 -2.91 18.33 -5.47
CA LEU A 378 -3.13 17.96 -6.87
C LEU A 378 -3.91 16.65 -7.00
N ALA A 379 -3.58 15.62 -6.19
CA ALA A 379 -4.32 14.36 -6.15
C ALA A 379 -5.80 14.60 -5.81
N MET A 380 -6.06 15.45 -4.81
CA MET A 380 -7.40 15.81 -4.37
C MET A 380 -8.19 16.55 -5.47
N LEU A 381 -7.57 17.49 -6.17
CA LEU A 381 -8.20 18.22 -7.28
C LEU A 381 -8.55 17.30 -8.45
N ILE A 382 -7.63 16.42 -8.85
CA ILE A 382 -7.89 15.43 -9.91
C ILE A 382 -9.02 14.49 -9.48
N GLN A 383 -9.01 14.00 -8.24
CA GLN A 383 -10.06 13.13 -7.71
C GLN A 383 -11.43 13.84 -7.68
N ALA A 384 -11.47 15.11 -7.28
CA ALA A 384 -12.67 15.94 -7.30
C ALA A 384 -13.23 16.13 -8.71
N PHE A 385 -12.34 16.35 -9.69
CA PHE A 385 -12.72 16.45 -11.11
C PHE A 385 -13.26 15.12 -11.67
N VAL A 386 -12.66 13.98 -11.30
CA VAL A 386 -13.17 12.65 -11.68
C VAL A 386 -14.56 12.43 -11.09
N ARG A 387 -14.75 12.76 -9.81
CA ARG A 387 -16.04 12.65 -9.13
C ARG A 387 -17.13 13.53 -9.77
N SER A 388 -16.81 14.78 -10.09
CA SER A 388 -17.79 15.71 -10.69
C SER A 388 -18.29 15.21 -12.04
N LYS A 389 -17.39 14.72 -12.91
CA LYS A 389 -17.77 14.14 -14.20
C LYS A 389 -18.67 12.93 -14.09
N ILE A 390 -18.43 12.05 -13.11
CA ILE A 390 -19.28 10.87 -12.88
C ILE A 390 -20.68 11.30 -12.39
N ARG A 391 -20.76 12.32 -11.54
CA ARG A 391 -22.02 12.82 -11.00
C ARG A 391 -22.87 13.52 -12.07
N VAL A 392 -22.26 14.37 -12.90
CA VAL A 392 -22.95 15.04 -14.02
C VAL A 392 -23.55 14.00 -14.97
N ARG A 393 -22.77 13.00 -15.38
CA ARG A 393 -23.25 11.94 -16.27
C ARG A 393 -24.45 11.17 -15.70
N LYS A 394 -24.44 10.85 -14.39
CA LYS A 394 -25.60 10.20 -13.74
C LYS A 394 -26.86 11.06 -13.78
N ILE A 395 -26.73 12.38 -13.68
CA ILE A 395 -27.86 13.31 -13.75
C ILE A 395 -28.40 13.37 -15.18
N ASP A 396 -27.51 13.46 -16.17
CA ASP A 396 -27.89 13.46 -17.59
C ASP A 396 -28.61 12.15 -17.99
N ASP A 397 -28.09 11.00 -17.55
CA ASP A 397 -28.70 9.68 -17.79
C ASP A 397 -30.10 9.57 -17.15
N LEU A 398 -30.32 10.17 -15.97
CA LEU A 398 -31.64 10.22 -15.30
C LEU A 398 -32.62 11.14 -16.06
N ASN A 399 -32.14 12.26 -16.57
CA ASN A 399 -32.97 13.23 -17.31
C ASN A 399 -33.35 12.74 -18.72
N GLN A 400 -32.55 11.85 -19.34
CA GLN A 400 -32.85 11.24 -20.65
C GLN A 400 -33.74 9.99 -20.56
N GLY A 401 -33.89 9.42 -19.36
CA GLY A 401 -34.78 8.28 -19.09
C GLY A 401 -36.19 8.65 -18.62
N MET A 402 -36.48 9.94 -18.48
CA MET A 402 -37.81 10.53 -18.29
C MET A 402 -38.32 11.11 -19.61
#